data_AF-A0AAW9EBA6-F1
#
_entry.id   AF-A0AAW9EBA6-F1
#
_cell.length_a   1.000
_cell.length_b   1.000
_cell.length_c   1.000
_cell.angle_alpha   90.00
_cell.angle_beta   90.00
_cell.angle_gamma   90.00
#
_symmetry.space_group_name_H-M   'P 1'
#
loop_
_entity.id
_entity.type
_entity.pdbx_description
1 polymer ?
#
loop_
_entity_poly.entity_id
_entity_poly.type
_entity_poly.pdbx_seq_one_letter_code
_entity_poly.pdbx_strand_id
1 'polypeptide(L)'
;QNTDPKKEDESASSFKKNFISSCILGSGVTDDALIPQITEVCSCTYDNIIKDYGMTEFIRVYMEMRKDGSKSLPKEWNIDKIVEQCISTITK
;
A
#
# COMPACT_ATOMS: atom_id res chain seq x y z
N GLN A 1 -4.41 28.79 16.88
CA GLN A 1 -4.54 27.92 15.70
C GLN A 1 -3.12 27.57 15.27
N ASN A 2 -2.59 26.42 15.69
CA ASN A 2 -1.27 25.94 15.26
C ASN A 2 -1.47 24.50 14.78
N THR A 3 -1.90 24.34 13.53
CA THR A 3 -1.85 23.06 12.83
C THR A 3 -0.43 22.87 12.34
N ASP A 4 0.35 22.10 13.11
CA ASP A 4 1.71 21.70 12.77
C ASP A 4 1.65 20.68 11.61
N PRO A 5 2.14 20.99 10.39
CA PRO A 5 2.02 20.11 9.23
C PRO A 5 2.84 18.81 9.35
N LYS A 6 3.72 18.70 10.36
CA LYS A 6 4.69 17.60 10.46
C LYS A 6 4.11 16.25 10.91
N LYS A 7 2.99 16.23 11.62
CA LYS A 7 2.49 14.97 12.23
C LYS A 7 1.73 14.07 11.24
N GLU A 8 1.05 14.65 10.26
CA GLU A 8 0.38 13.84 9.22
C GLU A 8 1.41 13.14 8.34
N ASP A 9 2.50 13.82 7.99
CA ASP A 9 3.52 13.32 7.07
C ASP A 9 4.30 12.11 7.64
N GLU A 10 4.68 12.15 8.92
CA GLU A 10 5.36 11.02 9.58
C GLU A 10 4.45 9.79 9.71
N SER A 11 3.18 10.01 10.05
CA SER A 11 2.22 8.90 10.17
C SER A 11 1.95 8.27 8.79
N ALA A 12 1.75 9.07 7.75
CA ALA A 12 1.57 8.60 6.38
C ALA A 12 2.80 7.84 5.88
N SER A 13 3.99 8.35 6.14
CA SER A 13 5.26 7.68 5.82
C SER A 13 5.38 6.31 6.51
N SER A 14 4.97 6.20 7.78
CA SER A 14 5.01 4.93 8.53
C SER A 14 4.03 3.89 7.96
N PHE A 15 2.84 4.32 7.55
CA PHE A 15 1.83 3.44 6.94
C PHE A 15 2.27 2.96 5.56
N LYS A 16 2.86 3.84 4.74
CA LYS A 16 3.42 3.47 3.44
C LYS A 16 4.51 2.42 3.56
N LYS A 17 5.51 2.65 4.43
CA LYS A 17 6.61 1.70 4.67
C LYS A 17 6.10 0.34 5.12
N ASN A 18 5.17 0.35 6.07
CA ASN A 18 4.53 -0.85 6.60
C ASN A 18 3.76 -1.62 5.52
N PHE A 19 2.98 -0.90 4.70
CA PHE A 19 2.25 -1.49 3.59
C PHE A 19 3.20 -2.12 2.57
N ILE A 20 4.23 -1.39 2.14
CA ILE A 20 5.23 -1.89 1.17
C ILE A 20 5.91 -3.15 1.71
N SER A 21 6.32 -3.14 2.97
CA SER A 21 6.92 -4.33 3.60
C SER A 21 5.97 -5.53 3.61
N SER A 22 4.71 -5.34 4.02
CA SER A 22 3.71 -6.42 4.00
C SER A 22 3.40 -6.90 2.58
N CYS A 23 3.40 -6.00 1.59
CA CYS A 23 3.16 -6.32 0.19
C CYS A 23 4.30 -7.15 -0.41
N ILE A 24 5.56 -6.79 -0.15
CA ILE A 24 6.73 -7.57 -0.58
C ILE A 24 6.68 -8.98 0.05
N LEU A 25 6.43 -9.08 1.35
CA LEU A 25 6.30 -10.37 2.03
C LEU A 25 5.13 -11.20 1.48
N GLY A 26 3.99 -10.56 1.23
CA GLY A 26 2.80 -11.21 0.67
C GLY A 26 2.95 -11.66 -0.78
N SER A 27 3.88 -11.08 -1.55
CA SER A 27 4.18 -11.49 -2.92
C SER A 27 4.80 -12.88 -3.01
N GLY A 28 5.40 -13.37 -1.92
CA GLY A 28 6.12 -14.65 -1.90
C GLY A 28 7.42 -14.67 -2.70
N VAL A 29 7.87 -13.53 -3.21
CA VAL A 29 9.14 -13.40 -3.94
C VAL A 29 10.32 -13.59 -2.98
N THR A 30 11.16 -14.57 -3.29
CA THR A 30 12.40 -14.87 -2.53
C THR A 30 13.66 -14.53 -3.31
N ASP A 31 13.54 -14.11 -4.56
CA ASP A 31 14.66 -13.66 -5.38
C ASP A 31 14.94 -12.19 -5.06
N ASP A 32 16.08 -11.93 -4.42
CA ASP A 32 16.52 -10.59 -4.04
C ASP A 32 16.64 -9.64 -5.25
N ALA A 33 16.92 -10.18 -6.46
CA ALA A 33 17.00 -9.38 -7.67
C ALA A 33 15.65 -8.78 -8.09
N LEU A 34 14.53 -9.40 -7.67
CA LEU A 34 13.18 -8.94 -7.97
C LEU A 34 12.61 -8.00 -6.89
N ILE A 35 13.22 -7.93 -5.70
CA ILE A 35 12.76 -7.07 -4.60
C ILE A 35 12.61 -5.60 -5.02
N PRO A 36 13.53 -4.96 -5.78
CA PRO A 36 13.37 -3.59 -6.21
C PRO A 36 12.11 -3.37 -7.07
N GLN A 37 11.86 -4.26 -8.04
CA GLN A 37 10.69 -4.18 -8.90
C GLN A 37 9.39 -4.38 -8.12
N ILE A 38 9.36 -5.35 -7.20
CA ILE A 38 8.19 -5.56 -6.33
C ILE A 38 7.98 -4.36 -5.40
N THR A 39 9.05 -3.76 -4.89
CA THR A 39 8.97 -2.54 -4.07
C THR A 39 8.30 -1.40 -4.83
N GLU A 40 8.66 -1.20 -6.10
CA GLU A 40 8.03 -0.20 -6.97
C GLU A 40 6.54 -0.48 -7.21
N VAL A 41 6.18 -1.74 -7.51
CA VAL A 41 4.77 -2.15 -7.67
C VAL A 41 3.98 -1.89 -6.39
N CYS A 42 4.52 -2.28 -5.23
CA CYS A 42 3.88 -2.07 -3.93
C CYS A 42 3.74 -0.58 -3.59
N SER A 43 4.75 0.25 -3.90
CA SER A 43 4.66 1.70 -3.70
C SER A 43 3.59 2.31 -4.60
N CYS A 44 3.58 1.97 -5.90
CA CYS A 44 2.57 2.43 -6.84
C CYS A 44 1.16 2.02 -6.41
N THR A 45 1.00 0.79 -5.91
CA THR A 45 -0.28 0.28 -5.43
C THR A 45 -0.78 1.10 -4.24
N TYR A 46 0.10 1.36 -3.27
CA TYR A 46 -0.23 2.25 -2.14
C TYR A 46 -0.67 3.63 -2.62
N ASP A 47 0.10 4.25 -3.51
CA ASP A 47 -0.18 5.61 -3.97
C ASP A 47 -1.53 5.70 -4.70
N ASN A 48 -1.91 4.68 -5.48
CA ASN A 48 -3.22 4.62 -6.11
C ASN A 48 -4.36 4.34 -5.13
N ILE A 49 -4.15 3.49 -4.12
CA ILE A 49 -5.16 3.29 -3.06
C ILE A 49 -5.42 4.61 -2.31
N ILE A 50 -4.37 5.35 -1.94
CA ILE A 50 -4.53 6.63 -1.26
C ILE A 50 -5.23 7.65 -2.18
N LYS A 51 -4.91 7.66 -3.47
CA LYS A 51 -5.54 8.53 -4.45
C LYS A 51 -7.04 8.25 -4.61
N ASP A 52 -7.43 6.98 -4.69
CA ASP A 52 -8.81 6.59 -5.01
C ASP A 52 -9.71 6.53 -3.77
N TYR A 53 -9.18 6.14 -2.61
CA TYR A 53 -9.96 5.89 -1.39
C TYR A 53 -9.63 6.84 -0.23
N GLY A 54 -8.49 7.52 -0.28
CA GLY A 54 -8.05 8.45 0.75
C GLY A 54 -7.37 7.78 1.95
N MET A 55 -6.54 8.56 2.65
CA MET A 55 -5.71 8.08 3.76
C MET A 55 -6.50 7.54 4.96
N THR A 56 -7.61 8.21 5.33
CA THR A 56 -8.42 7.80 6.49
C THR A 56 -9.02 6.41 6.30
N GLU A 57 -9.56 6.16 5.11
CA GLU A 57 -10.20 4.88 4.78
C GLU A 57 -9.17 3.77 4.59
N PHE A 58 -8.00 4.10 4.00
CA PHE A 58 -6.83 3.24 4.03
C PHE A 58 -6.47 2.77 5.44
N ILE A 59 -6.28 3.72 6.38
CA ILE A 59 -5.89 3.40 7.76
C ILE A 59 -6.92 2.50 8.42
N ARG A 60 -8.22 2.80 8.26
CA ARG A 60 -9.31 2.01 8.86
C ARG A 60 -9.22 0.54 8.42
N VAL A 61 -9.21 0.29 7.12
CA VAL A 61 -9.14 -1.07 6.56
C VAL A 61 -7.83 -1.76 6.93
N TYR A 62 -6.70 -1.06 6.80
CA TYR A 62 -5.38 -1.62 7.11
C TYR A 62 -5.28 -2.04 8.58
N MET A 63 -5.84 -1.25 9.50
CA MET A 63 -5.90 -1.61 10.91
C MET A 63 -6.87 -2.77 11.19
N GLU A 64 -7.99 -2.86 10.48
CA GLU A 64 -8.92 -3.99 10.60
C GLU A 64 -8.27 -5.30 10.16
N MET A 65 -7.55 -5.31 9.04
CA MET A 65 -6.82 -6.49 8.56
C MET A 65 -5.69 -6.91 9.50
N ARG A 66 -5.01 -5.94 10.14
CA ARG A 66 -3.98 -6.26 11.13
C ARG A 66 -4.53 -6.85 12.42
N LYS A 67 -5.76 -6.48 12.80
CA LYS A 67 -6.45 -7.04 13.97
C LYS A 67 -7.00 -8.43 13.68
N ASP A 68 -7.47 -8.64 12.45
CA ASP A 68 -8.07 -9.88 11.99
C ASP A 68 -7.45 -10.29 10.65
N GLY A 69 -6.46 -11.18 10.71
CA GLY A 69 -5.75 -11.66 9.52
C GLY A 69 -6.63 -12.47 8.54
N SER A 70 -7.87 -12.78 8.91
CA SER A 70 -8.86 -13.37 7.98
C SER A 70 -9.60 -12.32 7.15
N LYS A 71 -9.52 -11.03 7.52
CA LYS A 71 -10.10 -9.95 6.74
C LYS A 71 -9.27 -9.68 5.49
N SER A 72 -9.94 -9.69 4.35
CA SER A 72 -9.38 -9.24 3.08
C SER A 72 -9.58 -7.73 2.90
N LEU A 73 -8.89 -7.19 1.90
CA LEU A 73 -9.22 -5.85 1.38
C LEU A 73 -10.67 -5.82 0.87
N PRO A 74 -11.34 -4.66 0.91
CA PRO A 74 -12.69 -4.50 0.38
C PRO A 74 -12.73 -4.83 -1.11
N LYS A 75 -13.75 -5.55 -1.57
CA LYS A 75 -13.86 -5.98 -2.98
C LYS A 75 -13.99 -4.78 -3.92
N GLU A 76 -14.65 -3.73 -3.45
CA GLU A 76 -14.81 -2.46 -4.15
C GLU A 76 -13.48 -1.73 -4.40
N TRP A 77 -12.39 -2.11 -3.71
CA TRP A 77 -11.07 -1.51 -3.94
C TRP A 77 -10.38 -2.02 -5.21
N ASN A 78 -10.88 -3.11 -5.80
CA ASN A 78 -10.37 -3.69 -7.06
C ASN A 78 -8.83 -3.70 -7.16
N ILE A 79 -8.19 -4.23 -6.11
CA ILE A 79 -6.74 -4.18 -5.92
C ILE A 79 -5.99 -4.83 -7.08
N ASP A 80 -6.53 -5.93 -7.60
CA ASP A 80 -5.94 -6.63 -8.76
C ASP A 80 -5.77 -5.68 -9.94
N LYS A 81 -6.79 -4.87 -10.24
CA LYS A 81 -6.72 -3.86 -11.31
C LYS A 81 -5.68 -2.77 -11.02
N ILE A 82 -5.56 -2.32 -9.78
CA ILE A 82 -4.55 -1.33 -9.39
C ILE A 82 -3.15 -1.91 -9.58
N VAL A 83 -2.93 -3.15 -9.15
CA VAL A 83 -1.65 -3.86 -9.30
C VAL A 83 -1.31 -4.04 -10.78
N GLU A 84 -2.27 -4.48 -11.61
CA GLU A 84 -2.08 -4.61 -13.07
C GLU A 84 -1.66 -3.28 -13.72
N GLN A 85 -2.27 -2.17 -13.31
CA GLN A 85 -1.89 -0.83 -13.79
C GLN A 85 -0.46 -0.45 -13.38
N CYS A 86 -0.07 -0.77 -12.14
CA CYS A 86 1.26 -0.51 -11.63
C CYS A 86 2.33 -1.34 -12.36
N ILE A 87 2.09 -2.63 -12.55
CA ILE A 87 2.99 -3.52 -13.33
C ILE A 87 3.14 -2.99 -14.76
N SER A 88 2.04 -2.59 -15.41
CA SER A 88 2.06 -2.08 -16.78
C SER A 88 2.77 -0.73 -16.92
N THR A 89 2.93 0.02 -15.83
CA THR A 89 3.63 1.31 -15.82
C THR A 89 5.14 1.10 -15.66
N ILE A 90 5.54 0.09 -14.88
CA ILE A 90 6.95 -0.21 -14.57
C ILE A 90 7.63 -1.02 -15.69
N THR A 91 6.86 -1.83 -16.42
CA THR A 91 7.40 -2.69 -17.49
C THR A 91 7.44 -2.03 -18.88
N LYS A 92 7.09 -0.74 -18.98
CA LYS A 92 7.21 0.08 -20.20
C LYS A 92 8.58 0.74 -20.30
#